data_AF-A0A1M5WTB5-F1
#
_entry.id   AF-A0A1M5WTB5-F1
#
_cell.length_a   1.000
_cell.length_b   1.000
_cell.length_c   1.000
_cell.angle_alpha   90.00
_cell.angle_beta   90.00
_cell.angle_gamma   90.00
#
_symmetry.space_group_name_H-M   'P 1'
#
loop_
_entity.id
_entity.type
_entity.pdbx_description
1 polymer ?
#
loop_
_entity_poly.entity_id
_entity_poly.type
_entity_poly.pdbx_seq_one_letter_code
_entity_poly.pdbx_strand_id
1 'polypeptide(L)' 'MARNNKIVVPEAREALNQLKLEIASELGMPDYNSIDKGNLTSRENGYVGGYMVKKLVEDAQRQLTTK' A
#
# COMPACT_ATOMS: atom_id res chain seq x y z
N MET A 1 -14.86 -5.83 -18.19
CA MET A 1 -13.39 -5.79 -18.42
C MET A 1 -12.70 -5.66 -17.08
N ALA A 2 -11.88 -6.63 -16.67
CA ALA A 2 -11.07 -6.50 -15.46
C ALA A 2 -9.96 -5.46 -15.72
N ARG A 3 -10.03 -4.30 -15.05
CA ARG A 3 -8.96 -3.31 -15.07
C ARG A 3 -7.72 -3.94 -14.44
N ASN A 4 -6.78 -4.40 -15.26
CA ASN A 4 -5.52 -4.94 -14.78
C ASN A 4 -4.64 -3.76 -14.35
N ASN A 5 -4.69 -3.38 -13.07
CA ASN A 5 -3.75 -2.43 -12.48
C ASN A 5 -2.36 -3.07 -12.47
N LYS A 6 -1.63 -2.93 -13.59
CA LYS A 6 -0.24 -3.31 -13.69
C LYS A 6 0.57 -2.31 -12.87
N ILE A 7 1.37 -2.83 -11.95
CA ILE A 7 2.41 -2.04 -11.28
C ILE A 7 3.45 -1.59 -12.30
N VAL A 8 4.00 -0.39 -12.10
CA VAL A 8 4.95 0.23 -13.04
C VAL A 8 6.27 -0.56 -13.08
N VAL A 9 6.70 -1.10 -11.93
CA VAL A 9 7.89 -1.94 -11.79
C VAL A 9 7.42 -3.33 -11.34
N PRO A 10 7.29 -4.32 -12.24
CA PRO A 10 6.79 -5.66 -11.93
C PRO A 10 7.53 -6.37 -10.78
N GLU A 11 8.83 -6.14 -10.68
CA GLU A 11 9.73 -6.75 -9.70
C GLU A 11 9.41 -6.27 -8.28
N ALA A 12 8.83 -5.08 -8.13
CA ALA A 12 8.48 -4.51 -6.84
C ALA A 12 7.17 -5.09 -6.26
N ARG A 13 6.48 -6.00 -6.96
CA ARG A 13 5.15 -6.49 -6.54
C ARG A 13 5.12 -7.02 -5.12
N GLU A 14 6.08 -7.86 -4.78
CA GLU A 14 6.14 -8.53 -3.49
C GLU A 14 6.45 -7.52 -2.38
N ALA A 15 7.45 -6.66 -2.60
CA ALA A 15 7.79 -5.59 -1.68
C ALA A 15 6.61 -4.61 -1.44
N LEU A 16 5.90 -4.21 -2.49
CA LEU A 16 4.72 -3.34 -2.37
C LEU A 16 3.56 -4.03 -1.63
N ASN A 17 3.40 -5.35 -1.79
CA ASN A 17 2.42 -6.09 -1.03
C ASN A 17 2.79 -6.19 0.46
N GLN A 18 4.06 -6.41 0.78
CA GLN A 18 4.54 -6.41 2.17
C GLN A 18 4.32 -5.04 2.82
N LEU A 19 4.73 -3.96 2.15
CA LEU A 19 4.51 -2.59 2.63
C LEU A 19 3.03 -2.30 2.90
N LYS A 20 2.14 -2.73 2.00
CA LYS A 20 0.69 -2.58 2.19
C LYS A 20 0.19 -3.28 3.46
N LEU A 21 0.73 -4.47 3.78
CA LEU A 21 0.34 -5.24 4.97
C LEU A 21 0.90 -4.61 6.25
N GLU A 22 2.13 -4.12 6.21
CA GLU A 22 2.74 -3.39 7.32
C GLU A 22 1.92 -2.14 7.65
N ILE A 23 1.61 -1.33 6.63
CA ILE A 23 0.80 -0.12 6.78
C ILE A 23 -0.61 -0.44 7.27
N ALA A 24 -1.25 -1.48 6.73
CA ALA A 24 -2.55 -1.89 7.22
C ALA A 24 -2.49 -2.26 8.72
N SER A 25 -1.43 -2.96 9.14
CA SER A 25 -1.20 -3.30 10.55
C SER A 25 -0.99 -2.06 11.42
N GLU A 26 -0.17 -1.10 10.97
CA GLU A 26 0.05 0.19 11.64
C GLU A 26 -1.25 1.01 11.81
N LEU A 27 -2.15 0.91 10.83
CA LEU A 27 -3.45 1.57 10.84
C LEU A 27 -4.52 0.81 11.63
N GLY A 28 -4.15 -0.26 12.34
CA GLY A 28 -5.05 -1.05 13.19
C GLY A 28 -5.80 -2.18 12.48
N MET A 29 -5.33 -2.60 11.30
CA MET A 29 -5.92 -3.66 10.48
C MET A 29 -4.91 -4.83 10.29
N PRO A 30 -4.58 -5.59 11.35
CA PRO A 30 -3.54 -6.63 11.29
C PRO A 30 -3.88 -7.78 10.32
N ASP A 31 -5.16 -8.11 10.13
CA ASP A 31 -5.61 -9.22 9.28
C ASP A 31 -5.97 -8.81 7.85
N TYR A 32 -5.49 -7.65 7.38
CA TYR A 32 -5.86 -7.08 6.08
C TYR A 32 -5.62 -8.02 4.87
N ASN A 33 -4.67 -8.96 5.00
CA ASN A 33 -4.45 -9.96 3.95
C ASN A 33 -5.63 -10.95 3.83
N SER A 34 -6.13 -11.42 4.97
CA SER A 34 -7.14 -12.48 5.09
C SER A 34 -8.57 -11.95 5.09
N ILE A 35 -8.77 -10.69 5.47
CA ILE A 35 -10.07 -10.05 5.43
C ILE A 35 -10.52 -9.87 3.98
N ASP A 36 -11.78 -10.18 3.71
CA ASP A 36 -12.44 -9.77 2.48
C ASP A 36 -12.55 -8.24 2.45
N LYS A 37 -11.91 -7.63 1.45
CA LYS A 37 -11.85 -6.17 1.29
C LYS A 37 -13.23 -5.58 1.01
N GLY A 38 -14.20 -6.40 0.61
CA GLY A 38 -15.61 -6.01 0.49
C GLY A 38 -16.32 -5.76 1.83
N ASN A 39 -15.81 -6.33 2.93
CA ASN A 39 -16.33 -6.08 4.28
C ASN A 39 -15.74 -4.82 4.92
N LEU A 40 -14.63 -4.31 4.38
CA LEU A 40 -14.03 -3.06 4.82
C LEU A 40 -14.72 -1.88 4.13
N THR A 41 -14.87 -0.77 4.86
CA THR A 41 -15.42 0.44 4.27
C THR A 41 -14.49 0.95 3.15
N SER A 42 -15.05 1.61 2.14
CA SER A 42 -14.25 2.23 1.06
C SER A 42 -13.22 3.22 1.61
N ARG A 43 -13.52 3.85 2.75
CA ARG A 43 -12.62 4.78 3.44
C ARG A 43 -11.40 4.06 4.00
N GLU A 44 -11.57 2.92 4.65
CA GLU A 44 -10.46 2.15 5.24
C GLU A 44 -9.53 1.61 4.15
N ASN A 45 -10.09 0.96 3.13
CA ASN A 45 -9.32 0.48 1.98
C ASN A 45 -8.55 1.64 1.29
N GLY A 46 -9.21 2.79 1.13
CA GLY A 46 -8.60 3.99 0.56
C GLY A 46 -7.50 4.57 1.44
N TYR A 47 -7.68 4.53 2.76
CA TYR A 47 -6.72 5.08 3.73
C TYR A 47 -5.41 4.27 3.74
N VAL A 48 -5.49 2.94 3.72
CA VAL A 48 -4.32 2.04 3.59
C VAL A 48 -3.55 2.35 2.30
N GLY A 49 -4.24 2.42 1.16
CA GLY A 49 -3.60 2.71 -0.13
C GLY A 49 -2.99 4.12 -0.17
N GLY A 50 -3.67 5.12 0.39
CA GLY A 50 -3.18 6.49 0.45
C GLY A 50 -1.93 6.63 1.34
N TYR A 51 -1.92 5.98 2.49
CA TYR A 51 -0.77 5.99 3.39
C TYR A 51 0.43 5.24 2.80
N MET A 52 0.18 4.15 2.06
CA MET A 52 1.21 3.45 1.28
C MET A 52 1.90 4.36 0.26
N VAL A 53 1.14 5.12 -0.54
CA VAL A 53 1.73 6.09 -1.48
C VAL A 53 2.47 7.19 -0.74
N LYS A 54 1.90 7.71 0.36
CA LYS A 54 2.55 8.74 1.17
C LYS A 54 3.93 8.30 1.67
N LYS A 55 4.04 7.08 2.19
CA LYS A 55 5.31 6.52 2.68
C LYS A 55 6.34 6.36 1.57
N LEU A 56 5.94 5.82 0.42
CA LEU A 56 6.81 5.68 -0.75
C LEU A 56 7.35 7.04 -1.23
N VAL A 57 6.50 8.07 -1.25
CA VAL A 57 6.90 9.42 -1.65
C VAL A 57 7.85 10.03 -0.60
N GLU A 58 7.59 9.83 0.68
CA GLU A 58 8.48 10.27 1.76
C GLU A 58 9.88 9.64 1.64
N ASP A 59 9.95 8.33 1.42
CA ASP A 59 11.23 7.62 1.24
C ASP A 59 11.97 8.10 0.00
N ALA A 60 11.26 8.32 -1.11
CA ALA A 60 11.83 8.90 -2.31
C ALA A 60 12.34 10.33 -2.09
N GLN A 61 11.60 11.17 -1.36
CA GLN A 61 12.04 12.51 -0.98
C GLN A 61 13.29 12.46 -0.11
N ARG A 62 13.37 11.56 0.87
CA ARG A 62 14.57 11.35 1.69
C ARG A 62 15.79 11.01 0.83
N GLN A 63 15.63 10.08 -0.11
CA GLN A 63 16.71 9.71 -1.05
C GLN A 63 17.16 10.90 -1.91
N LEU A 64 16.25 11.79 -2.31
CA LEU A 64 16.60 13.01 -3.05
C LEU A 64 17.32 14.05 -2.18
N THR A 65 17.05 14.08 -0.87
CA THR A 65 17.70 15.01 0.07
C THR A 65 19.08 14.57 0.53
N THR A 66 19.40 13.27 0.47
CA THR A 66 20.73 12.73 0.81
C THR A 66 21.70 12.91 -0.35
N LYS A 67 21.82 14.14 -0.85
CA LYS A 67 22.75 14.54 -1.90
C LYS A 67 23.88 15.40 -1.36
#